data_AF-A0AAP0WV44-F1
#
_entry.id   AF-A0AAP0WV44-F1
#
_cell.length_a   1.000
_cell.length_b   1.000
_cell.length_c   1.000
_cell.angle_alpha   90.00
_cell.angle_beta   90.00
_cell.angle_gamma   90.00
#
_symmetry.space_group_name_H-M   'P 1'
#
loop_
_entity.id
_entity.type
_entity.pdbx_description
1 polymer ?
#
loop_
_entity_poly.entity_id
_entity_poly.type
_entity_poly.pdbx_seq_one_letter_code
_entity_poly.pdbx_strand_id
1 'polypeptide(L)'
;MEEVVYEEMRQPVMGSESLAAKLKRGRNIYKSKKFGSRRIYIEKLRKLSMERTASAWSVKRLVSYIMASSLPTISKTVDNFGIKPSQITSKWEARSCAQRIFKNVAKPGISKRKTLLRFLKRVEVLTIFPLFEGALETGRITKFSFRNWVVRACFERKALAHSLNDTKTVVQQLHKLASAIVTVIIIVVSLLVIELATTKVIVVVLTQLTLVGFMFKNTCKTVFESIIFVFVMHPFDIGDRCVIDGVQMVVEEINILTTVFLRYDAEKIYYPNSVLLTKPINQFYISPDMCDAIDFIIHISTSVETIITFKKAIQTYIESKPKHWNPKHYVIMKGIENVNKLKMCLCVQHTINHQNYGERNNRISDLIFVLKKIFESLGIKYNLLPKEVHLNQARFDDWRIPLQS
;
A
#
# COMPACT_ATOMS: atom_id res chain seq x y z
N MET A 1 30.04 50.03 -87.04
CA MET A 1 31.44 49.93 -86.56
C MET A 1 31.34 50.03 -85.04
N GLU A 2 31.37 48.99 -84.23
CA GLU A 2 31.71 47.56 -84.36
C GLU A 2 31.05 46.83 -83.18
N GLU A 3 30.57 45.60 -83.40
CA GLU A 3 30.27 44.61 -82.35
C GLU A 3 31.59 44.15 -81.69
N VAL A 4 31.60 43.87 -80.38
CA VAL A 4 32.15 42.62 -79.82
C VAL A 4 31.51 42.33 -78.46
N VAL A 5 30.87 41.16 -78.37
CA VAL A 5 30.44 40.44 -77.18
C VAL A 5 31.63 39.68 -76.58
N TYR A 6 31.83 39.67 -75.25
CA TYR A 6 32.40 38.52 -74.53
C TYR A 6 31.97 38.51 -73.06
N GLU A 7 31.76 37.29 -72.56
CA GLU A 7 31.06 36.92 -71.34
C GLU A 7 32.01 36.30 -70.28
N GLU A 8 31.56 36.31 -69.01
CA GLU A 8 31.99 35.50 -67.84
C GLU A 8 33.27 35.82 -67.02
N MET A 9 33.07 36.23 -65.75
CA MET A 9 33.28 35.42 -64.52
C MET A 9 33.03 36.28 -63.25
N ARG A 10 31.96 35.99 -62.47
CA ARG A 10 31.68 36.65 -61.17
C ARG A 10 32.26 35.84 -60.01
N GLN A 11 33.14 36.46 -59.20
CA GLN A 11 33.51 36.00 -57.86
C GLN A 11 32.40 36.34 -56.84
N PRO A 12 32.09 35.48 -55.84
CA PRO A 12 31.15 35.82 -54.79
C PRO A 12 31.82 36.58 -53.63
N VAL A 13 31.20 37.71 -53.26
CA VAL A 13 31.57 38.59 -52.15
C VAL A 13 31.29 37.91 -50.80
N MET A 14 32.27 37.97 -49.89
CA MET A 14 32.17 37.57 -48.49
C MET A 14 31.18 38.48 -47.74
N GLY A 15 30.03 37.94 -47.34
CA GLY A 15 29.07 38.60 -46.45
C GLY A 15 29.46 38.46 -44.97
N SER A 16 29.50 39.58 -44.26
CA SER A 16 29.76 39.68 -42.82
C SER A 16 28.58 39.16 -41.98
N GLU A 17 28.82 38.16 -41.12
CA GLU A 17 27.81 37.67 -40.17
C GLU A 17 27.55 38.69 -39.04
N SER A 18 26.27 38.97 -38.76
CA SER A 18 25.82 39.92 -37.74
C SER A 18 26.09 39.45 -36.30
N LEU A 19 26.27 40.41 -35.37
CA LEU A 19 26.53 40.19 -33.93
C LEU A 19 25.51 39.26 -33.25
N ALA A 20 24.26 39.23 -33.73
CA ALA A 20 23.22 38.34 -33.23
C ALA A 20 23.51 36.85 -33.53
N ALA A 21 24.14 36.54 -34.67
CA ALA A 21 24.53 35.18 -35.03
C ALA A 21 25.69 34.67 -34.14
N LYS A 22 26.65 35.55 -33.81
CA LYS A 22 27.75 35.25 -32.87
C LYS A 22 27.25 35.00 -31.43
N LEU A 23 26.27 35.77 -30.95
CA LEU A 23 25.64 35.57 -29.63
C LEU A 23 24.83 34.26 -29.56
N LYS A 24 24.17 33.85 -30.65
CA LYS A 24 23.44 32.58 -30.73
C LYS A 24 24.39 31.37 -30.73
N ARG A 25 25.55 31.46 -31.40
CA ARG A 25 26.61 30.43 -31.29
C ARG A 25 27.25 30.39 -29.90
N GLY A 26 27.50 31.54 -29.27
CA GLY A 26 28.02 31.62 -27.90
C GLY A 26 27.10 30.96 -26.86
N ARG A 27 25.77 31.19 -26.94
CA ARG A 27 24.78 30.51 -26.09
C ARG A 27 24.69 29.00 -26.33
N ASN A 28 24.90 28.55 -27.57
CA ASN A 28 24.90 27.11 -27.89
C ASN A 28 26.19 26.41 -27.43
N ILE A 29 27.34 27.10 -27.44
CA ILE A 29 28.60 26.59 -26.87
C ILE A 29 28.50 26.47 -25.34
N TYR A 30 27.85 27.42 -24.66
CA TYR A 30 27.59 27.35 -23.22
C TYR A 30 26.56 26.27 -22.82
N LYS A 31 25.59 25.94 -23.68
CA LYS A 31 24.67 24.81 -23.45
C LYS A 31 25.30 23.44 -23.76
N SER A 32 26.26 23.38 -24.69
CA SER A 32 26.98 22.15 -25.05
C SER A 32 27.92 21.69 -23.92
N LYS A 33 28.61 22.61 -23.23
CA LYS A 33 29.52 22.27 -22.11
C LYS A 33 28.81 21.80 -20.82
N LYS A 34 27.48 21.91 -20.69
CA LYS A 34 26.73 21.51 -19.49
C LYS A 34 26.18 20.07 -19.51
N PHE A 35 26.48 19.29 -20.56
CA PHE A 35 26.19 17.85 -20.62
C PHE A 35 27.43 17.02 -20.25
N GLY A 36 27.99 17.31 -19.07
CA GLY A 36 28.92 16.40 -18.41
C GLY A 36 28.20 15.11 -18.01
N SER A 37 28.52 14.01 -18.68
CA SER A 37 28.37 12.60 -18.30
C SER A 37 27.02 12.13 -17.69
N ARG A 38 26.38 11.15 -18.36
CA ARG A 38 25.25 10.33 -17.87
C ARG A 38 25.36 9.88 -16.40
N ARG A 39 26.59 9.75 -15.88
CA ARG A 39 26.90 9.35 -14.49
C ARG A 39 26.35 10.32 -13.45
N ILE A 40 26.24 11.62 -13.76
CA ILE A 40 25.78 12.65 -12.82
C ILE A 40 24.26 12.57 -12.61
N TYR A 41 23.49 12.08 -13.59
CA TYR A 41 22.03 12.03 -13.51
C TYR A 41 21.49 10.90 -12.62
N ILE A 42 22.11 9.71 -12.66
CA ILE A 42 21.68 8.54 -11.86
C ILE A 42 21.98 8.75 -10.37
N GLU A 43 23.16 9.29 -10.05
CA GLU A 43 23.56 9.63 -8.68
C GLU A 43 22.57 10.65 -8.05
N LYS A 44 22.09 11.59 -8.88
CA LYS A 44 21.14 12.64 -8.47
C LYS A 44 19.72 12.12 -8.30
N LEU A 45 19.28 11.17 -9.14
CA LEU A 45 18.02 10.45 -8.96
C LEU A 45 18.00 9.65 -7.65
N ARG A 46 19.10 8.97 -7.34
CA ARG A 46 19.25 8.18 -6.11
C ARG A 46 19.21 9.04 -4.85
N LYS A 47 19.83 10.22 -4.89
CA LYS A 47 19.76 11.20 -3.79
C LYS A 47 18.31 11.64 -3.54
N LEU A 48 17.57 11.93 -4.62
CA LEU A 48 16.16 12.37 -4.54
C LEU A 48 15.22 11.25 -4.07
N SER A 49 15.50 9.97 -4.36
CA SER A 49 14.70 8.85 -3.85
C SER A 49 14.96 8.49 -2.38
N MET A 50 16.05 8.99 -1.79
CA MET A 50 16.42 8.75 -0.38
C MET A 50 15.98 9.87 0.58
N GLU A 51 15.44 10.98 0.06
CA GLU A 51 14.91 12.07 0.90
C GLU A 51 13.61 11.61 1.58
N ARG A 52 13.63 11.48 2.92
CA ARG A 52 12.56 10.90 3.77
C ARG A 52 11.22 11.65 3.77
N THR A 53 11.17 12.85 3.22
CA THR A 53 9.93 13.64 3.06
C THR A 53 9.84 14.16 1.64
N ALA A 54 8.89 13.61 0.88
CA ALA A 54 8.68 13.94 -0.52
C ALA A 54 8.05 15.35 -0.65
N SER A 55 8.88 16.40 -0.61
CA SER A 55 8.44 17.75 -0.97
C SER A 55 7.88 17.77 -2.40
N ALA A 56 6.83 18.55 -2.66
CA ALA A 56 6.26 18.69 -4.01
C ALA A 56 7.32 19.10 -5.06
N TRP A 57 8.38 19.78 -4.64
CA TRP A 57 9.50 20.17 -5.49
C TRP A 57 10.47 19.04 -5.81
N SER A 58 10.79 18.17 -4.84
CA SER A 58 11.62 16.98 -5.08
C SER A 58 10.89 15.96 -5.98
N VAL A 59 9.57 15.80 -5.79
CA VAL A 59 8.71 15.00 -6.69
C VAL A 59 8.69 15.61 -8.09
N LYS A 60 8.45 16.92 -8.24
CA LYS A 60 8.46 17.61 -9.55
C LYS A 60 9.80 17.45 -10.29
N ARG A 61 10.93 17.51 -9.56
CA ARG A 61 12.26 17.27 -10.14
C ARG A 61 12.45 15.81 -10.53
N LEU A 62 12.07 14.87 -9.67
CA LEU A 62 12.15 13.44 -9.94
C LEU A 62 11.28 13.06 -11.17
N VAL A 63 10.06 13.56 -11.24
CA VAL A 63 9.17 13.48 -12.42
C VAL A 63 9.87 14.03 -13.66
N SER A 64 10.48 15.22 -13.57
CA SER A 64 11.19 15.82 -14.70
C SER A 64 12.37 14.98 -15.17
N TYR A 65 13.11 14.33 -14.25
CA TYR A 65 14.23 13.46 -14.59
C TYR A 65 13.76 12.12 -15.18
N ILE A 66 12.67 11.55 -14.68
CA ILE A 66 12.07 10.33 -15.23
C ILE A 66 11.49 10.60 -16.64
N MET A 67 10.84 11.75 -16.84
CA MET A 67 10.25 12.14 -18.13
C MET A 67 11.30 12.59 -19.14
N ALA A 68 12.36 13.32 -18.73
CA ALA A 68 13.44 13.75 -19.61
C ALA A 68 14.41 12.62 -20.00
N SER A 69 14.36 11.48 -19.30
CA SER A 69 15.15 10.28 -19.62
C SER A 69 14.38 9.28 -20.49
N SER A 70 13.47 9.76 -21.35
CA SER A 70 12.97 8.99 -22.49
C SER A 70 14.16 8.40 -23.23
N LEU A 71 14.40 7.09 -23.16
CA LEU A 71 15.58 6.42 -23.72
C LEU A 71 15.85 6.91 -25.15
N PRO A 72 16.79 7.84 -25.40
CA PRO A 72 17.31 7.98 -26.74
C PRO A 72 18.23 6.77 -26.90
N THR A 73 18.00 5.97 -27.94
CA THR A 73 18.88 4.86 -28.31
C THR A 73 20.33 5.36 -28.23
N ILE A 74 21.16 4.60 -27.52
CA ILE A 74 22.52 4.96 -27.16
C ILE A 74 23.32 5.42 -28.40
N SER A 75 23.78 6.68 -28.35
CA SER A 75 25.02 7.21 -28.94
C SER A 75 24.87 8.19 -30.12
N LYS A 76 25.27 9.46 -29.89
CA LYS A 76 25.64 10.45 -30.91
C LYS A 76 27.01 10.17 -31.58
N THR A 77 27.69 9.06 -31.25
CA THR A 77 28.91 8.62 -31.95
C THR A 77 28.66 7.43 -32.89
N VAL A 78 27.40 7.03 -33.12
CA VAL A 78 27.03 5.96 -34.07
C VAL A 78 25.98 6.48 -35.07
N ASP A 79 26.14 7.73 -35.52
CA ASP A 79 25.23 8.36 -36.50
C ASP A 79 25.53 7.99 -37.97
N ASN A 80 26.27 6.90 -38.22
CA ASN A 80 26.47 6.37 -39.59
C ASN A 80 25.44 5.30 -40.01
N PHE A 81 24.40 5.04 -39.21
CA PHE A 81 23.31 4.13 -39.58
C PHE A 81 21.93 4.78 -39.36
N GLY A 82 21.62 5.82 -40.14
CA GLY A 82 20.30 6.10 -40.73
C GLY A 82 18.98 5.93 -39.93
N ILE A 83 18.95 5.98 -38.59
CA ILE A 83 17.69 5.81 -37.84
C ILE A 83 17.60 6.84 -36.71
N LYS A 84 16.60 7.73 -36.81
CA LYS A 84 16.22 8.70 -35.76
C LYS A 84 15.99 8.01 -34.40
N PRO A 85 16.19 8.69 -33.26
CA PRO A 85 15.99 8.10 -31.94
C PRO A 85 14.50 7.77 -31.72
N SER A 86 14.10 6.53 -32.01
CA SER A 86 12.74 6.03 -31.77
C SER A 86 12.54 5.76 -30.29
N GLN A 87 11.60 6.47 -29.67
CA GLN A 87 11.15 6.18 -28.30
C GLN A 87 10.50 4.78 -28.25
N ILE A 88 10.77 4.01 -27.20
CA ILE A 88 10.15 2.68 -27.01
C ILE A 88 8.70 2.92 -26.56
N THR A 89 7.75 2.82 -27.49
CA THR A 89 6.31 3.03 -27.25
C THR A 89 5.54 1.72 -27.09
N SER A 90 6.04 0.63 -27.70
CA SER A 90 5.38 -0.66 -27.82
C SER A 90 6.13 -1.83 -27.16
N LYS A 91 5.39 -2.87 -26.74
CA LYS A 91 5.93 -4.14 -26.22
C LYS A 91 6.86 -4.81 -27.23
N TRP A 92 6.57 -4.68 -28.52
CA TRP A 92 7.38 -5.23 -29.60
C TRP A 92 8.73 -4.51 -29.73
N GLU A 93 8.74 -3.18 -29.67
CA GLU A 93 9.96 -2.36 -29.70
C GLU A 93 10.84 -2.64 -28.47
N ALA A 94 10.23 -2.77 -27.29
CA ALA A 94 10.94 -3.13 -26.06
C ALA A 94 11.61 -4.52 -26.18
N ARG A 95 10.90 -5.50 -26.74
CA ARG A 95 11.44 -6.84 -27.01
C ARG A 95 12.59 -6.83 -28.01
N SER A 96 12.45 -6.07 -29.11
CA SER A 96 13.48 -5.93 -30.14
C SER A 96 14.73 -5.23 -29.59
N CYS A 97 14.55 -4.15 -28.84
CA CYS A 97 15.61 -3.43 -28.15
C CYS A 97 16.35 -4.34 -27.15
N ALA A 98 15.62 -5.10 -26.34
CA ALA A 98 16.20 -6.05 -25.40
C ALA A 98 17.02 -7.14 -26.12
N GLN A 99 16.55 -7.66 -27.26
CA GLN A 99 17.31 -8.60 -28.07
C GLN A 99 18.60 -7.99 -28.63
N ARG A 100 18.56 -6.75 -29.12
CA ARG A 100 19.75 -6.04 -29.62
C ARG A 100 20.78 -5.83 -28.52
N ILE A 101 20.34 -5.39 -27.35
CA ILE A 101 21.21 -5.19 -26.18
C ILE A 101 21.83 -6.52 -25.76
N PHE A 102 21.02 -7.58 -25.64
CA PHE A 102 21.53 -8.89 -25.21
C PHE A 102 22.53 -9.48 -26.20
N LYS A 103 22.29 -9.35 -27.52
CA LYS A 103 23.24 -9.78 -28.56
C LYS A 103 24.59 -9.05 -28.47
N ASN A 104 24.57 -7.77 -28.13
CA ASN A 104 25.79 -6.96 -28.00
C ASN A 104 26.54 -7.22 -26.69
N VAL A 105 25.84 -7.60 -25.62
CA VAL A 105 26.41 -7.79 -24.28
C VAL A 105 26.85 -9.24 -24.03
N ALA A 106 26.17 -10.23 -24.62
CA ALA A 106 26.42 -11.66 -24.36
C ALA A 106 26.89 -12.40 -25.63
N LYS A 107 28.19 -12.73 -25.70
CA LYS A 107 28.74 -13.77 -26.58
C LYS A 107 29.04 -15.01 -25.71
N PRO A 108 28.57 -16.25 -25.96
CA PRO A 108 27.46 -16.77 -26.77
C PRO A 108 26.22 -17.03 -25.87
N GLY A 109 25.16 -16.24 -26.01
CA GLY A 109 23.82 -16.57 -25.49
C GLY A 109 23.58 -16.57 -23.96
N ILE A 110 24.63 -16.59 -23.14
CA ILE A 110 24.55 -16.65 -21.67
C ILE A 110 25.39 -15.53 -21.06
N SER A 111 24.77 -14.63 -20.32
CA SER A 111 25.47 -13.56 -19.60
C SER A 111 25.67 -13.94 -18.12
N LYS A 112 26.87 -13.77 -17.59
CA LYS A 112 27.17 -14.01 -16.17
C LYS A 112 27.20 -12.67 -15.41
N ARG A 113 27.11 -12.72 -14.08
CA ARG A 113 27.26 -11.54 -13.22
C ARG A 113 28.51 -10.70 -13.51
N LYS A 114 29.63 -11.37 -13.85
CA LYS A 114 30.90 -10.73 -14.26
C LYS A 114 30.79 -9.92 -15.56
N THR A 115 29.90 -10.32 -16.47
CA THR A 115 29.66 -9.63 -17.75
C THR A 115 28.96 -8.29 -17.53
N LEU A 116 28.02 -8.20 -16.57
CA LEU A 116 27.36 -6.94 -16.22
C LEU A 116 28.32 -5.93 -15.55
N LEU A 117 29.29 -6.43 -14.78
CA LEU A 117 30.31 -5.58 -14.13
C LEU A 117 31.21 -4.84 -15.13
N ARG A 118 31.25 -5.27 -16.39
CA ARG A 118 31.95 -4.55 -17.47
C ARG A 118 31.24 -3.27 -17.90
N PHE A 119 29.93 -3.19 -17.66
CA PHE A 119 29.07 -2.10 -18.11
C PHE A 119 28.43 -1.28 -16.97
N LEU A 120 28.35 -1.86 -15.77
CA LEU A 120 27.67 -1.28 -14.60
C LEU A 120 28.57 -1.32 -13.36
N LYS A 121 28.38 -0.36 -12.43
CA LYS A 121 29.11 -0.35 -11.16
C LYS A 121 28.71 -1.56 -10.30
N ARG A 122 29.60 -2.03 -9.40
CA ARG A 122 29.33 -3.17 -8.50
C ARG A 122 28.00 -3.04 -7.74
N VAL A 123 27.71 -1.85 -7.23
CA VAL A 123 26.47 -1.55 -6.48
C VAL A 123 25.23 -1.69 -7.36
N GLU A 124 25.30 -1.25 -8.62
CA GLU A 124 24.19 -1.35 -9.57
C GLU A 124 23.94 -2.79 -10.01
N VAL A 125 25.00 -3.58 -10.15
CA VAL A 125 24.86 -5.01 -10.44
C VAL A 125 24.22 -5.74 -9.25
N LEU A 126 24.57 -5.40 -8.01
CA LEU A 126 23.95 -5.98 -6.82
C LEU A 126 22.45 -5.72 -6.71
N THR A 127 21.99 -4.55 -7.16
CA THR A 127 20.55 -4.20 -7.11
C THR A 127 19.78 -4.74 -8.30
N ILE A 128 20.37 -4.78 -9.49
CA ILE A 128 19.69 -5.20 -10.72
C ILE A 128 19.70 -6.72 -10.88
N PHE A 129 20.77 -7.40 -10.44
CA PHE A 129 20.92 -8.85 -10.63
C PHE A 129 19.78 -9.68 -10.01
N PRO A 130 19.28 -9.37 -8.80
CA PRO A 130 18.10 -10.05 -8.23
C PRO A 130 16.79 -9.83 -9.00
N LEU A 131 16.71 -8.79 -9.84
CA LEU A 131 15.49 -8.47 -10.60
C LEU A 131 15.32 -9.35 -11.83
N PHE A 132 16.35 -10.09 -12.24
CA PHE A 132 16.27 -11.06 -13.33
C PHE A 132 15.74 -12.38 -12.79
N GLU A 133 14.63 -12.85 -13.38
CA GLU A 133 13.99 -14.13 -13.07
C GLU A 133 15.02 -15.29 -13.17
N GLY A 134 15.17 -16.05 -12.07
CA GLY A 134 16.09 -17.19 -11.95
C GLY A 134 17.58 -16.86 -11.81
N ALA A 135 17.97 -15.57 -11.74
CA ALA A 135 19.39 -15.20 -11.72
C ALA A 135 20.10 -15.47 -10.38
N LEU A 136 19.38 -15.42 -9.25
CA LEU A 136 19.92 -15.74 -7.92
C LEU A 136 20.29 -17.23 -7.82
N GLU A 137 19.45 -18.11 -8.36
CA GLU A 137 19.62 -19.56 -8.30
C GLU A 137 20.65 -20.07 -9.33
N THR A 138 20.58 -19.56 -10.56
CA THR A 138 21.42 -20.07 -11.67
C THR A 138 22.74 -19.32 -11.84
N GLY A 139 22.90 -18.15 -11.19
CA GLY A 139 24.05 -17.27 -11.34
C GLY A 139 24.24 -16.71 -12.77
N ARG A 140 23.26 -16.92 -13.66
CA ARG A 140 23.30 -16.61 -15.09
C ARG A 140 22.03 -15.85 -15.49
N ILE A 141 22.15 -15.00 -16.49
CA ILE A 141 21.04 -14.26 -17.07
C ILE A 141 20.76 -14.83 -18.45
N THR A 142 19.58 -15.45 -18.60
CA THR A 142 19.11 -15.97 -19.87
C THR A 142 18.57 -14.85 -20.76
N LYS A 143 18.58 -15.06 -22.08
CA LYS A 143 18.00 -14.13 -23.06
C LYS A 143 16.52 -13.84 -22.77
N PHE A 144 15.78 -14.85 -22.30
CA PHE A 144 14.38 -14.74 -21.93
C PHE A 144 14.18 -13.85 -20.69
N SER A 145 14.92 -14.13 -19.61
CA SER A 145 14.88 -13.36 -18.35
C SER A 145 15.26 -11.90 -18.58
N PHE A 146 16.32 -11.63 -19.36
CA PHE A 146 16.71 -10.27 -19.72
C PHE A 146 15.63 -9.54 -20.53
N ARG A 147 15.03 -10.22 -21.53
CA ARG A 147 13.97 -9.63 -22.35
C ARG A 147 12.74 -9.29 -21.52
N ASN A 148 12.30 -10.20 -20.65
CA ASN A 148 11.15 -9.96 -19.78
C ASN A 148 11.42 -8.83 -18.81
N TRP A 149 12.62 -8.76 -18.22
CA TRP A 149 13.01 -7.66 -17.35
C TRP A 149 13.00 -6.30 -18.08
N VAL A 150 13.58 -6.20 -19.29
CA VAL A 150 13.56 -4.94 -20.06
C VAL A 150 12.13 -4.51 -20.40
N VAL A 151 11.29 -5.46 -20.81
CA VAL A 151 9.87 -5.18 -21.10
C VAL A 151 9.17 -4.69 -19.84
N ARG A 152 9.29 -5.43 -18.73
CA ARG A 152 8.69 -5.06 -17.43
C ARG A 152 9.14 -3.68 -16.97
N ALA A 153 10.44 -3.40 -17.00
CA ALA A 153 11.00 -2.11 -16.61
C ALA A 153 10.51 -0.94 -17.51
N CYS A 154 10.32 -1.18 -18.81
CA CYS A 154 9.76 -0.16 -19.72
C CYS A 154 8.28 0.10 -19.41
N PHE A 155 7.50 -0.94 -19.14
CA PHE A 155 6.08 -0.82 -18.81
C PHE A 155 5.86 -0.20 -17.42
N GLU A 156 6.60 -0.63 -16.40
CA GLU A 156 6.54 -0.03 -15.05
C GLU A 156 6.86 1.47 -15.11
N ARG A 157 7.88 1.87 -15.88
CA ARG A 157 8.17 3.30 -16.10
C ARG A 157 7.06 4.05 -16.82
N LYS A 158 6.43 3.44 -17.83
CA LYS A 158 5.31 4.05 -18.55
C LYS A 158 4.10 4.22 -17.64
N ALA A 159 3.80 3.23 -16.81
CA ALA A 159 2.75 3.29 -15.79
C ALA A 159 3.01 4.40 -14.76
N LEU A 160 4.25 4.49 -14.25
CA LEU A 160 4.65 5.57 -13.34
C LEU A 160 4.57 6.95 -14.01
N ALA A 161 5.06 7.09 -15.25
CA ALA A 161 4.98 8.34 -16.00
C ALA A 161 3.53 8.78 -16.23
N HIS A 162 2.63 7.83 -16.50
CA HIS A 162 1.21 8.10 -16.66
C HIS A 162 0.58 8.58 -15.36
N SER A 163 0.76 7.84 -14.26
CA SER A 163 0.27 8.19 -12.92
C SER A 163 0.76 9.58 -12.45
N LEU A 164 2.00 9.93 -12.75
CA LEU A 164 2.56 11.26 -12.43
C LEU A 164 1.97 12.38 -13.30
N ASN A 165 1.67 12.11 -14.58
CA ASN A 165 0.99 13.07 -15.44
C ASN A 165 -0.46 13.30 -14.99
N ASP A 166 -1.17 12.24 -14.61
CA ASP A 166 -2.54 12.32 -14.12
C ASP A 166 -2.59 13.15 -12.82
N THR A 167 -1.63 12.95 -11.92
CA THR A 167 -1.49 13.77 -10.71
C THR A 167 -1.26 15.24 -11.06
N LYS A 168 -0.42 15.54 -12.06
CA LYS A 168 -0.16 16.91 -12.49
C LYS A 168 -1.41 17.57 -13.09
N THR A 169 -2.21 16.84 -13.87
CA THR A 169 -3.46 17.37 -14.44
C THR A 169 -4.48 17.66 -13.36
N VAL A 170 -4.62 16.79 -12.35
CA VAL A 170 -5.52 17.01 -11.20
C VAL A 170 -5.11 18.26 -10.43
N VAL A 171 -3.81 18.42 -10.13
CA VAL A 171 -3.31 19.62 -9.44
C VAL A 171 -3.53 20.90 -10.25
N GLN A 172 -3.34 20.84 -11.58
CA GLN A 172 -3.61 21.98 -12.45
C GLN A 172 -5.10 22.34 -12.49
N GLN A 173 -5.99 21.36 -12.51
CA GLN A 173 -7.43 21.59 -12.43
C GLN A 173 -7.82 22.22 -11.08
N LEU A 174 -7.28 21.70 -9.97
CA LEU A 174 -7.52 22.28 -8.65
C LEU A 174 -7.04 23.73 -8.55
N HIS A 175 -5.85 24.04 -9.09
CA HIS A 175 -5.35 25.42 -9.14
C HIS A 175 -6.25 26.33 -9.98
N LYS A 176 -6.78 25.85 -11.12
CA LYS A 176 -7.71 26.63 -11.94
C LYS A 176 -9.01 26.94 -11.17
N LEU A 177 -9.57 25.95 -10.47
CA LEU A 177 -10.76 26.13 -9.64
C LEU A 177 -10.50 27.10 -8.48
N ALA A 178 -9.40 26.93 -7.75
CA ALA A 178 -9.01 27.82 -6.66
C ALA A 178 -8.80 29.26 -7.16
N SER A 179 -8.12 29.43 -8.30
CA SER A 179 -7.94 30.74 -8.93
C SER A 179 -9.26 31.38 -9.31
N ALA A 180 -10.22 30.61 -9.87
CA ALA A 180 -11.53 31.14 -10.21
C ALA A 180 -12.29 31.64 -8.97
N ILE A 181 -12.26 30.89 -7.86
CA ILE A 181 -12.88 31.29 -6.59
C ILE A 181 -12.25 32.59 -6.07
N VAL A 182 -10.91 32.67 -6.05
CA VAL A 182 -10.19 33.88 -5.62
C VAL A 182 -10.54 35.08 -6.51
N THR A 183 -10.62 34.89 -7.83
CA THR A 183 -11.03 35.96 -8.74
C THR A 183 -12.45 36.47 -8.45
N VAL A 184 -13.40 35.57 -8.17
CA VAL A 184 -14.77 35.96 -7.78
C VAL A 184 -14.75 36.78 -6.47
N ILE A 185 -13.99 36.35 -5.47
CA ILE A 185 -13.83 37.08 -4.20
C ILE A 185 -13.25 38.48 -4.44
N ILE A 186 -12.20 38.59 -5.27
CA ILE A 186 -11.58 39.87 -5.61
C ILE A 186 -12.61 40.80 -6.28
N ILE A 187 -13.39 40.31 -7.25
CA ILE A 187 -14.43 41.10 -7.92
C ILE A 187 -15.45 41.63 -6.90
N VAL A 188 -15.93 40.77 -5.99
CA VAL A 188 -16.89 41.14 -4.95
C VAL A 188 -16.30 42.22 -4.03
N VAL A 189 -15.06 42.04 -3.55
CA VAL A 189 -14.38 43.01 -2.67
C VAL A 189 -14.12 44.34 -3.40
N SER A 190 -13.68 44.30 -4.66
CA SER A 190 -13.48 45.51 -5.46
C SER A 190 -14.78 46.29 -5.67
N LEU A 191 -15.91 45.62 -5.91
CA LEU A 191 -17.22 46.27 -6.01
C LEU A 191 -17.68 46.91 -4.70
N LEU A 192 -17.32 46.33 -3.55
CA LEU A 192 -17.57 46.93 -2.22
C LEU A 192 -16.73 48.20 -2.01
N VAL A 193 -15.45 48.20 -2.41
CA VAL A 193 -14.53 49.33 -2.20
C VAL A 193 -14.86 50.53 -3.10
N ILE A 194 -15.37 50.32 -4.31
CA ILE A 194 -15.71 51.41 -5.25
C ILE A 194 -17.04 52.11 -4.83
N GLU A 195 -17.65 51.76 -3.69
CA GLU A 195 -18.94 52.28 -3.18
C GLU A 195 -20.13 52.11 -4.16
N LEU A 196 -19.95 51.38 -5.25
CA LEU A 196 -21.04 50.93 -6.14
C LEU A 196 -21.92 49.86 -5.49
N ALA A 197 -21.54 49.39 -4.30
CA ALA A 197 -22.28 48.42 -3.50
C ALA A 197 -23.53 49.06 -2.87
N THR A 198 -24.58 49.19 -3.68
CA THR A 198 -25.92 49.48 -3.18
C THR A 198 -26.39 48.34 -2.24
N THR A 199 -27.27 48.65 -1.28
CA THR A 199 -27.91 47.65 -0.38
C THR A 199 -28.43 46.40 -1.14
N LYS A 200 -28.94 46.58 -2.36
CA LYS A 200 -29.37 45.48 -3.25
C LYS A 200 -28.24 44.51 -3.61
N VAL A 201 -27.04 45.01 -3.91
CA VAL A 201 -25.86 44.18 -4.26
C VAL A 201 -25.40 43.38 -3.06
N ILE A 202 -25.37 44.01 -1.87
CA ILE A 202 -25.00 43.34 -0.61
C ILE A 202 -25.95 42.19 -0.29
N VAL A 203 -27.27 42.41 -0.42
CA VAL A 203 -28.28 41.36 -0.21
C VAL A 203 -28.09 40.20 -1.18
N VAL A 204 -27.80 40.48 -2.46
CA VAL A 204 -27.51 39.43 -3.45
C VAL A 204 -26.26 38.64 -3.06
N VAL A 205 -25.17 39.31 -2.66
CA VAL A 205 -23.94 38.62 -2.25
C VAL A 205 -24.17 37.76 -1.00
N LEU A 206 -24.85 38.27 0.03
CA LEU A 206 -25.12 37.54 1.27
C LEU A 206 -26.03 36.32 1.06
N THR A 207 -27.04 36.46 0.20
CA THR A 207 -27.93 35.33 -0.15
C THR A 207 -27.16 34.23 -0.88
N GLN A 208 -26.31 34.58 -1.85
CA GLN A 208 -25.44 33.59 -2.51
C GLN A 208 -24.43 32.95 -1.55
N LEU A 209 -23.83 33.74 -0.66
CA LEU A 209 -22.88 33.23 0.34
C LEU A 209 -23.55 32.21 1.27
N THR A 210 -24.81 32.48 1.64
CA THR A 210 -25.61 31.58 2.49
C THR A 210 -25.96 30.29 1.75
N LEU A 211 -26.30 30.35 0.46
CA LEU A 211 -26.51 29.16 -0.38
C LEU A 211 -25.24 28.29 -0.43
N VAL A 212 -24.08 28.89 -0.67
CA VAL A 212 -22.78 28.20 -0.65
C VAL A 212 -22.51 27.59 0.72
N GLY A 213 -22.75 28.33 1.81
CA GLY A 213 -22.61 27.83 3.17
C GLY A 213 -23.51 26.61 3.45
N PHE A 214 -24.75 26.62 2.95
CA PHE A 214 -25.66 25.48 3.07
C PHE A 214 -25.16 24.26 2.28
N MET A 215 -24.63 24.46 1.06
CA MET A 215 -24.06 23.38 0.25
C MET A 215 -22.88 22.69 0.93
N PHE A 216 -21.97 23.46 1.57
CA PHE A 216 -20.77 22.93 2.22
C PHE A 216 -20.93 22.61 3.70
N LYS A 217 -22.09 22.87 4.29
CA LYS A 217 -22.37 22.68 5.73
C LYS A 217 -21.90 21.31 6.22
N ASN A 218 -22.27 20.24 5.53
CA ASN A 218 -21.91 18.88 5.92
C ASN A 218 -20.41 18.63 5.81
N THR A 219 -19.76 19.14 4.76
CA THR A 219 -18.31 19.03 4.58
C THR A 219 -17.56 19.73 5.71
N CYS A 220 -17.94 20.97 6.04
CA CYS A 220 -17.32 21.72 7.14
C CYS A 220 -17.51 20.99 8.48
N LYS A 221 -18.72 20.45 8.73
CA LYS A 221 -19.00 19.64 9.92
C LYS A 221 -18.07 18.42 10.00
N THR A 222 -17.99 17.62 8.94
CA THR A 222 -17.14 16.42 8.90
C THR A 222 -15.67 16.74 9.12
N VAL A 223 -15.15 17.81 8.52
CA VAL A 223 -13.75 18.24 8.71
C VAL A 223 -13.51 18.65 10.16
N PHE A 224 -14.40 19.45 10.74
CA PHE A 224 -14.27 19.92 12.12
C PHE A 224 -14.35 18.77 13.14
N GLU A 225 -15.31 17.85 12.96
CA GLU A 225 -15.42 16.63 13.78
C GLU A 225 -14.16 15.77 13.69
N SER A 226 -13.58 15.66 12.50
CA SER A 226 -12.34 14.91 12.29
C SER A 226 -11.14 15.55 12.99
N ILE A 227 -11.04 16.88 12.97
CA ILE A 227 -9.99 17.63 13.68
C ILE A 227 -10.14 17.46 15.20
N ILE A 228 -11.35 17.60 15.74
CA ILE A 228 -11.62 17.37 17.16
C ILE A 228 -11.24 15.95 17.56
N PHE A 229 -11.63 14.95 16.77
CA PHE A 229 -11.32 13.56 17.05
C PHE A 229 -9.81 13.32 17.16
N VAL A 230 -9.03 13.83 16.20
CA VAL A 230 -7.58 13.59 16.14
C VAL A 230 -6.80 14.40 17.18
N PHE A 231 -7.10 15.69 17.34
CA PHE A 231 -6.26 16.61 18.12
C PHE A 231 -6.79 16.90 19.52
N VAL A 232 -8.10 16.80 19.75
CA VAL A 232 -8.71 17.15 21.04
C VAL A 232 -9.02 15.89 21.85
N MET A 233 -9.75 14.94 21.27
CA MET A 233 -10.09 13.70 21.96
C MET A 233 -8.93 12.72 21.99
N HIS A 234 -8.27 12.53 20.86
CA HIS A 234 -7.08 11.69 20.69
C HIS A 234 -7.17 10.33 21.42
N PRO A 235 -8.13 9.45 21.04
CA PRO A 235 -8.43 8.25 21.83
C PRO A 235 -7.38 7.12 21.72
N PHE A 236 -6.49 7.19 20.74
CA PHE A 236 -5.44 6.19 20.51
C PHE A 236 -4.29 6.78 19.68
N ASP A 237 -3.14 6.11 19.77
CA ASP A 237 -1.90 6.43 19.05
C ASP A 237 -1.59 5.43 17.93
N ILE A 238 -0.57 5.71 17.13
CA ILE A 238 -0.08 4.76 16.12
C ILE A 238 0.53 3.52 16.81
N GLY A 239 0.11 2.33 16.38
CA GLY A 239 0.54 1.05 16.95
C GLY A 239 -0.40 0.51 18.03
N ASP A 240 -1.40 1.29 18.43
CA ASP A 240 -2.41 0.87 19.39
C ASP A 240 -3.36 -0.16 18.82
N ARG A 241 -3.76 -1.12 19.65
CA ARG A 241 -4.70 -2.16 19.27
C ARG A 241 -6.06 -1.86 19.87
N CYS A 242 -7.04 -1.69 18.99
CA CYS A 242 -8.41 -1.36 19.36
C CYS A 242 -9.41 -2.34 18.74
N VAL A 243 -10.61 -2.37 19.31
CA VAL A 243 -11.77 -3.03 18.70
C VAL A 243 -12.79 -1.96 18.35
N ILE A 244 -13.16 -1.93 17.07
CA ILE A 244 -14.17 -1.03 16.52
C ILE A 244 -15.20 -1.91 15.82
N ASP A 245 -16.48 -1.74 16.16
CA ASP A 245 -17.59 -2.56 15.65
C ASP A 245 -17.36 -4.09 15.79
N GLY A 246 -16.68 -4.50 16.87
CA GLY A 246 -16.35 -5.91 17.13
C GLY A 246 -15.16 -6.46 16.32
N VAL A 247 -14.54 -5.65 15.44
CA VAL A 247 -13.35 -6.05 14.68
C VAL A 247 -12.09 -5.52 15.37
N GLN A 248 -11.20 -6.43 15.72
CA GLN A 248 -9.91 -6.11 16.32
C GLN A 248 -8.89 -5.71 15.26
N MET A 249 -8.29 -4.52 15.42
CA MET A 249 -7.33 -3.95 14.47
C MET A 249 -6.24 -3.17 15.19
N VAL A 250 -5.17 -2.83 14.46
CA VAL A 250 -4.07 -2.00 14.96
C VAL A 250 -4.05 -0.68 14.17
N VAL A 251 -3.89 0.44 14.85
CA VAL A 251 -3.75 1.76 14.21
C VAL A 251 -2.43 1.80 13.45
N GLU A 252 -2.48 1.99 12.13
CA GLU A 252 -1.27 2.07 11.30
C GLU A 252 -0.91 3.53 10.98
N GLU A 253 -1.89 4.33 10.57
CA GLU A 253 -1.69 5.72 10.17
C GLU A 253 -2.88 6.58 10.62
N ILE A 254 -2.60 7.78 11.15
CA ILE A 254 -3.63 8.76 11.50
C ILE A 254 -3.49 9.95 10.55
N ASN A 255 -4.49 10.16 9.69
CA ASN A 255 -4.60 11.36 8.85
C ASN A 255 -5.66 12.31 9.42
N ILE A 256 -5.69 13.54 8.93
CA ILE A 256 -6.60 14.58 9.42
C ILE A 256 -8.08 14.16 9.29
N LEU A 257 -8.47 13.56 8.15
CA LEU A 257 -9.87 13.19 7.88
C LEU A 257 -10.15 11.69 8.05
N THR A 258 -9.12 10.86 8.07
CA THR A 258 -9.25 9.40 8.08
C THR A 258 -8.17 8.74 8.91
N THR A 259 -8.49 7.64 9.57
CA THR A 259 -7.52 6.76 10.23
C THR A 259 -7.46 5.44 9.47
N VAL A 260 -6.24 4.92 9.29
CA VAL A 260 -5.96 3.65 8.64
C VAL A 260 -5.64 2.62 9.71
N PHE A 261 -6.38 1.53 9.68
CA PHE A 261 -6.18 0.38 10.56
C PHE A 261 -5.68 -0.81 9.77
N LEU A 262 -4.85 -1.63 10.41
CA LEU A 262 -4.37 -2.89 9.89
C LEU A 262 -5.06 -4.04 10.63
N ARG A 263 -5.76 -4.89 9.88
CA ARG A 263 -6.37 -6.12 10.41
C ARG A 263 -5.36 -7.27 10.45
N TYR A 264 -5.69 -8.34 11.17
CA TYR A 264 -4.84 -9.52 11.36
C TYR A 264 -4.38 -10.21 10.06
N ASP A 265 -5.10 -10.01 8.96
CA ASP A 265 -4.80 -10.52 7.61
C ASP A 265 -4.03 -9.52 6.73
N ALA A 266 -3.49 -8.47 7.34
CA ALA A 266 -2.80 -7.35 6.69
C ALA A 266 -3.69 -6.52 5.75
N GLU A 267 -5.02 -6.62 5.86
CA GLU A 267 -5.95 -5.73 5.19
C GLU A 267 -5.90 -4.33 5.81
N LYS A 268 -5.74 -3.30 4.97
CA LYS A 268 -5.83 -1.89 5.38
C LYS A 268 -7.27 -1.41 5.31
N ILE A 269 -7.80 -0.95 6.43
CA ILE A 269 -9.18 -0.47 6.55
C ILE A 269 -9.16 1.02 6.86
N TYR A 270 -9.82 1.80 6.01
CA TYR A 270 -9.90 3.25 6.12
C TYR A 270 -11.20 3.65 6.81
N TYR A 271 -11.09 4.36 7.93
CA TYR A 271 -12.24 4.92 8.63
C TYR A 271 -12.21 6.46 8.56
N PRO A 272 -13.31 7.12 8.19
CA PRO A 272 -13.46 8.56 8.38
C PRO A 272 -13.46 8.89 9.88
N ASN A 273 -12.67 9.88 10.28
CA ASN A 273 -12.55 10.26 11.69
C ASN A 273 -13.88 10.78 12.26
N SER A 274 -14.70 11.45 11.44
CA SER A 274 -16.06 11.86 11.83
C SER A 274 -16.98 10.68 12.16
N VAL A 275 -16.73 9.49 11.60
CA VAL A 275 -17.49 8.27 11.90
C VAL A 275 -16.92 7.59 13.14
N LEU A 276 -15.59 7.60 13.32
CA LEU A 276 -14.97 7.06 14.54
C LEU A 276 -15.42 7.83 15.79
N LEU A 277 -15.64 9.15 15.65
CA LEU A 277 -16.15 9.99 16.72
C LEU A 277 -17.52 9.52 17.27
N THR A 278 -18.34 8.83 16.47
CA THR A 278 -19.66 8.36 16.89
C THR A 278 -19.68 6.89 17.34
N LYS A 279 -18.53 6.20 17.27
CA LYS A 279 -18.44 4.77 17.57
C LYS A 279 -17.77 4.51 18.92
N PRO A 280 -18.18 3.46 19.65
CA PRO A 280 -17.41 2.99 20.78
C PRO A 280 -16.08 2.41 20.31
N ILE A 281 -15.00 2.80 20.98
CA ILE A 281 -13.64 2.35 20.70
C ILE A 281 -13.11 1.62 21.93
N ASN A 282 -12.91 0.31 21.82
CA ASN A 282 -12.36 -0.47 22.93
C ASN A 282 -10.85 -0.51 22.76
N GLN A 283 -10.11 0.12 23.66
CA GLN A 283 -8.67 0.33 23.50
C GLN A 283 -7.87 -0.50 24.51
N PHE A 284 -6.96 -1.34 24.01
CA PHE A 284 -6.26 -2.30 24.87
C PHE A 284 -5.05 -1.71 25.59
N TYR A 285 -4.29 -0.79 24.97
CA TYR A 285 -3.05 -0.28 25.55
C TYR A 285 -3.25 0.38 26.92
N ILE A 286 -4.32 1.16 27.07
CA ILE A 286 -4.66 1.91 28.28
C ILE A 286 -5.46 1.04 29.28
N SER A 287 -5.99 -0.10 28.81
CA SER A 287 -6.74 -1.01 29.68
C SER A 287 -5.82 -1.69 30.70
N PRO A 288 -6.31 -1.95 31.93
CA PRO A 288 -5.58 -2.71 32.94
C PRO A 288 -5.48 -4.20 32.55
N ASP A 289 -4.89 -4.99 33.45
CA ASP A 289 -4.86 -6.45 33.38
C ASP A 289 -6.21 -7.07 33.02
N MET A 290 -6.29 -7.70 31.85
CA MET A 290 -7.53 -8.18 31.26
C MET A 290 -7.76 -9.68 31.51
N CYS A 291 -9.00 -10.11 31.30
CA CYS A 291 -9.41 -11.49 31.53
C CYS A 291 -9.79 -12.19 30.23
N ASP A 292 -9.59 -13.50 30.23
CA ASP A 292 -10.06 -14.39 29.18
C ASP A 292 -10.99 -15.47 29.75
N ALA A 293 -11.98 -15.82 28.94
CA ALA A 293 -12.95 -16.85 29.24
C ALA A 293 -12.78 -18.03 28.26
N ILE A 294 -12.54 -19.21 28.80
CA ILE A 294 -12.42 -20.46 28.04
C ILE A 294 -13.67 -21.29 28.30
N ASP A 295 -14.49 -21.42 27.27
CA ASP A 295 -15.69 -22.25 27.30
C ASP A 295 -15.36 -23.70 26.94
N PHE A 296 -15.85 -24.63 27.75
CA PHE A 296 -15.72 -26.05 27.51
C PHE A 296 -16.96 -26.81 27.99
N ILE A 297 -17.12 -28.03 27.50
CA ILE A 297 -18.28 -28.87 27.78
C ILE A 297 -17.80 -30.18 28.37
N ILE A 298 -18.41 -30.59 29.47
CA ILE A 298 -18.18 -31.90 30.08
C ILE A 298 -19.49 -32.70 30.10
N HIS A 299 -19.40 -34.02 30.21
CA HIS A 299 -20.58 -34.86 30.31
C HIS A 299 -21.29 -34.64 31.66
N ILE A 300 -22.62 -34.64 31.68
CA ILE A 300 -23.41 -34.40 32.90
C ILE A 300 -23.13 -35.42 34.02
N SER A 301 -22.75 -36.65 33.67
CA SER A 301 -22.44 -37.71 34.65
C SER A 301 -21.11 -37.52 35.36
N THR A 302 -20.37 -36.45 35.06
CA THR A 302 -19.09 -36.15 35.73
C THR A 302 -19.38 -35.89 37.20
N SER A 303 -18.72 -36.64 38.10
CA SER A 303 -19.01 -36.54 39.53
C SER A 303 -18.59 -35.19 40.10
N VAL A 304 -19.30 -34.73 41.14
CA VAL A 304 -18.96 -33.47 41.82
C VAL A 304 -17.54 -33.49 42.38
N GLU A 305 -17.08 -34.63 42.86
CA GLU A 305 -15.71 -34.83 43.37
C GLU A 305 -14.65 -34.60 42.28
N THR A 306 -14.86 -35.12 41.08
CA THR A 306 -13.93 -34.88 39.96
C THR A 306 -13.89 -33.42 39.56
N ILE A 307 -15.02 -32.70 39.63
CA ILE A 307 -15.09 -31.25 39.37
C ILE A 307 -14.32 -30.47 40.44
N ILE A 308 -14.38 -30.87 41.71
CA ILE A 308 -13.61 -30.24 42.80
C ILE A 308 -12.11 -30.45 42.58
N THR A 309 -11.70 -31.69 42.26
CA THR A 309 -10.29 -32.02 41.96
C THR A 309 -9.79 -31.26 40.73
N PHE A 310 -10.63 -31.12 39.71
CA PHE A 310 -10.36 -30.30 38.52
C PHE A 310 -10.12 -28.82 38.88
N LYS A 311 -11.00 -28.22 39.68
CA LYS A 311 -10.83 -26.83 40.16
C LYS A 311 -9.51 -26.66 40.92
N LYS A 312 -9.17 -27.60 41.81
CA LYS A 312 -7.90 -27.59 42.54
C LYS A 312 -6.69 -27.69 41.62
N ALA A 313 -6.73 -28.57 40.61
CA ALA A 313 -5.64 -28.71 39.64
C ALA A 313 -5.40 -27.42 38.83
N ILE A 314 -6.48 -26.73 38.42
CA ILE A 314 -6.38 -25.41 37.76
C ILE A 314 -5.76 -24.38 38.70
N GLN A 315 -6.23 -24.33 39.95
CA GLN A 315 -5.69 -23.40 40.94
C GLN A 315 -4.18 -23.60 41.13
N THR A 316 -3.71 -24.85 41.29
CA THR A 316 -2.28 -25.16 41.41
C THR A 316 -1.49 -24.70 40.18
N TYR A 317 -2.03 -24.88 38.96
CA TYR A 317 -1.35 -24.40 37.75
C TYR A 317 -1.25 -22.87 37.70
N ILE A 318 -2.34 -22.17 38.01
CA ILE A 318 -2.38 -20.69 37.98
C ILE A 318 -1.38 -20.13 39.00
N GLU A 319 -1.37 -20.65 40.21
CA GLU A 319 -0.44 -20.27 41.28
C GLU A 319 1.03 -20.62 40.93
N SER A 320 1.27 -21.66 40.12
CA SER A 320 2.63 -22.00 39.66
C SER A 320 3.23 -20.98 38.69
N LYS A 321 2.40 -20.15 38.03
CA LYS A 321 2.83 -19.14 37.05
C LYS A 321 2.33 -17.73 37.41
N PRO A 322 2.77 -17.15 38.54
CA PRO A 322 2.32 -15.84 39.00
C PRO A 322 2.74 -14.69 38.08
N LYS A 323 3.75 -14.90 37.22
CA LYS A 323 4.14 -13.93 36.19
C LYS A 323 3.12 -13.82 35.06
N HIS A 324 2.34 -14.87 34.80
CA HIS A 324 1.42 -14.92 33.66
C HIS A 324 -0.02 -14.62 34.07
N TRP A 325 -0.39 -15.05 35.28
CA TRP A 325 -1.76 -15.08 35.76
C TRP A 325 -1.90 -14.41 37.12
N ASN A 326 -3.02 -13.73 37.31
CA ASN A 326 -3.48 -13.38 38.64
C ASN A 326 -4.01 -14.64 39.35
N PRO A 327 -3.78 -14.83 40.66
CA PRO A 327 -4.32 -15.96 41.41
C PRO A 327 -5.85 -16.06 41.37
N LYS A 328 -6.55 -14.92 41.22
CA LYS A 328 -8.01 -14.89 41.12
C LYS A 328 -8.48 -15.50 39.80
N HIS A 329 -9.22 -16.60 39.88
CA HIS A 329 -9.82 -17.27 38.74
C HIS A 329 -11.19 -17.86 39.13
N TYR A 330 -12.04 -18.10 38.14
CA TYR A 330 -13.39 -18.60 38.35
C TYR A 330 -13.70 -19.74 37.40
N VAL A 331 -14.20 -20.85 37.95
CA VAL A 331 -14.76 -21.97 37.18
C VAL A 331 -16.27 -21.98 37.39
N ILE A 332 -16.99 -21.54 36.37
CA ILE A 332 -18.43 -21.27 36.40
C ILE A 332 -19.16 -22.34 35.58
N MET A 333 -20.26 -22.85 36.11
CA MET A 333 -21.21 -23.66 35.33
C MET A 333 -22.20 -22.72 34.66
N LYS A 334 -22.22 -22.70 33.32
CA LYS A 334 -23.10 -21.85 32.52
C LYS A 334 -24.51 -22.43 32.37
N GLY A 335 -24.64 -23.75 32.37
CA GLY A 335 -25.94 -24.42 32.26
C GLY A 335 -25.85 -25.85 31.72
N ILE A 336 -26.99 -26.51 31.63
CA ILE A 336 -27.13 -27.87 31.08
C ILE A 336 -27.82 -27.76 29.71
N GLU A 337 -27.27 -28.43 28.70
CA GLU A 337 -27.83 -28.49 27.35
C GLU A 337 -28.12 -29.96 26.97
N ASN A 338 -29.29 -30.21 26.39
CA ASN A 338 -29.75 -31.53 25.93
C ASN A 338 -29.63 -32.65 26.98
N VAL A 339 -29.67 -32.29 28.27
CA VAL A 339 -29.59 -33.19 29.43
C VAL A 339 -28.29 -34.00 29.53
N ASN A 340 -27.35 -33.86 28.59
CA ASN A 340 -26.08 -34.61 28.57
C ASN A 340 -24.83 -33.72 28.60
N LYS A 341 -24.95 -32.44 28.22
CA LYS A 341 -23.86 -31.46 28.18
C LYS A 341 -23.94 -30.53 29.36
N LEU A 342 -22.89 -30.48 30.17
CA LEU A 342 -22.69 -29.45 31.16
C LEU A 342 -21.73 -28.40 30.57
N LYS A 343 -22.27 -27.20 30.27
CA LYS A 343 -21.47 -26.07 29.77
C LYS A 343 -20.76 -25.41 30.94
N MET A 344 -19.44 -25.31 30.84
CA MET A 344 -18.59 -24.68 31.85
C MET A 344 -17.71 -23.60 31.22
N CYS A 345 -17.28 -22.66 32.04
CA CYS A 345 -16.42 -21.55 31.65
C CYS A 345 -15.32 -21.36 32.69
N LEU A 346 -14.07 -21.36 32.25
CA LEU A 346 -12.93 -20.95 33.05
C LEU A 346 -12.60 -19.49 32.71
N CYS A 347 -12.78 -18.60 33.69
CA CYS A 347 -12.35 -17.21 33.59
C CYS A 347 -11.02 -17.03 34.32
N VAL A 348 -10.00 -16.59 33.59
CA VAL A 348 -8.66 -16.30 34.13
C VAL A 348 -8.29 -14.85 33.86
N GLN A 349 -7.63 -14.21 34.82
CA GLN A 349 -7.10 -12.86 34.65
C GLN A 349 -5.60 -12.92 34.34
N HIS A 350 -5.19 -12.28 33.25
CA HIS A 350 -3.80 -12.14 32.87
C HIS A 350 -3.11 -11.05 33.70
N THR A 351 -1.78 -11.09 33.79
CA THR A 351 -0.93 -9.99 34.27
C THR A 351 -0.61 -8.96 33.19
N ILE A 352 -1.28 -9.06 32.05
CA ILE A 352 -1.11 -8.18 30.89
C ILE A 352 -2.48 -7.78 30.37
N ASN A 353 -2.54 -6.66 29.66
CA ASN A 353 -3.67 -6.34 28.82
C ASN A 353 -3.58 -7.07 27.46
N HIS A 354 -4.61 -6.91 26.63
CA HIS A 354 -4.70 -7.58 25.33
C HIS A 354 -3.97 -6.85 24.19
N GLN A 355 -3.09 -5.88 24.50
CA GLN A 355 -2.28 -5.18 23.50
C GLN A 355 -1.33 -6.16 22.79
N ASN A 356 -0.63 -6.99 23.57
CA ASN A 356 0.25 -8.03 23.03
C ASN A 356 -0.55 -9.31 22.74
N TYR A 357 -1.16 -9.34 21.56
CA TYR A 357 -1.98 -10.46 21.10
C TYR A 357 -1.22 -11.79 20.99
N GLY A 358 0.05 -11.75 20.56
CA GLY A 358 0.87 -12.96 20.43
C GLY A 358 1.13 -13.62 21.77
N GLU A 359 1.57 -12.83 22.75
CA GLU A 359 1.84 -13.30 24.11
C GLU A 359 0.56 -13.82 24.79
N ARG A 360 -0.56 -13.08 24.66
CA ARG A 360 -1.87 -13.53 25.15
C ARG A 360 -2.24 -14.90 24.57
N ASN A 361 -2.14 -15.06 23.25
CA ASN A 361 -2.49 -16.32 22.58
C ASN A 361 -1.58 -17.47 22.98
N ASN A 362 -0.29 -17.23 23.18
CA ASN A 362 0.64 -18.24 23.69
C ASN A 362 0.23 -18.70 25.10
N ARG A 363 -0.09 -17.76 25.99
CA ARG A 363 -0.57 -18.08 27.36
C ARG A 363 -1.86 -18.88 27.36
N ILE A 364 -2.82 -18.51 26.51
CA ILE A 364 -4.09 -19.24 26.37
C ILE A 364 -3.85 -20.63 25.78
N SER A 365 -2.99 -20.75 24.77
CA SER A 365 -2.63 -22.05 24.17
C SER A 365 -2.01 -22.98 25.21
N ASP A 366 -1.05 -22.49 26.00
CA ASP A 366 -0.44 -23.23 27.12
C ASP A 366 -1.50 -23.69 28.14
N LEU A 367 -2.42 -22.80 28.50
CA LEU A 367 -3.50 -23.13 29.44
C LEU A 367 -4.43 -24.21 28.87
N ILE A 368 -4.77 -24.15 27.57
CA ILE A 368 -5.57 -25.18 26.89
C ILE A 368 -4.83 -26.53 26.88
N PHE A 369 -3.51 -26.55 26.63
CA PHE A 369 -2.73 -27.78 26.72
C PHE A 369 -2.72 -28.37 28.13
N VAL A 370 -2.66 -27.53 29.15
CA VAL A 370 -2.75 -27.97 30.55
C VAL A 370 -4.14 -28.50 30.87
N LEU A 371 -5.20 -27.81 30.45
CA LEU A 371 -6.58 -28.29 30.60
C LEU A 371 -6.77 -29.66 29.95
N LYS A 372 -6.24 -29.86 28.74
CA LYS A 372 -6.24 -31.16 28.07
C LYS A 372 -5.62 -32.26 28.94
N LYS A 373 -4.43 -32.02 29.50
CA LYS A 373 -3.75 -32.99 30.37
C LYS A 373 -4.56 -33.30 31.64
N ILE A 374 -5.17 -32.28 32.24
CA ILE A 374 -6.02 -32.46 33.43
C ILE A 374 -7.27 -33.27 33.09
N PHE A 375 -7.90 -33.03 31.93
CA PHE A 375 -9.04 -33.84 31.49
C PHE A 375 -8.65 -35.30 31.29
N GLU A 376 -7.50 -35.57 30.65
CA GLU A 376 -6.97 -36.93 30.47
C GLU A 376 -6.68 -37.62 31.82
N SER A 377 -6.05 -36.92 32.77
CA SER A 377 -5.70 -37.49 34.07
C SER A 377 -6.92 -37.79 34.95
N LEU A 378 -7.97 -36.97 34.85
CA LEU A 378 -9.21 -37.15 35.62
C LEU A 378 -10.25 -38.01 34.90
N GLY A 379 -9.94 -38.49 33.69
CA GLY A 379 -10.88 -39.27 32.87
C GLY A 379 -12.12 -38.50 32.44
N ILE A 380 -12.05 -37.17 32.38
CA ILE A 380 -13.17 -36.31 31.96
C ILE A 380 -13.34 -36.47 30.46
N LYS A 381 -14.48 -37.02 30.04
CA LYS A 381 -14.82 -37.28 28.64
C LYS A 381 -16.11 -36.58 28.26
N TYR A 382 -16.24 -36.30 26.97
CA TYR A 382 -17.51 -35.94 26.35
C TYR A 382 -17.99 -37.12 25.50
N ASN A 383 -19.17 -37.64 25.82
CA ASN A 383 -19.83 -38.68 25.04
C ASN A 383 -20.93 -38.06 24.18
N LEU A 384 -21.00 -38.48 22.92
CA LEU A 384 -22.12 -38.11 22.03
C LEU A 384 -23.41 -38.75 22.55
N LEU A 385 -24.55 -38.11 22.27
CA LEU A 385 -25.85 -38.71 22.53
C LEU A 385 -25.98 -40.03 21.76
N PRO A 386 -26.46 -41.11 22.40
CA PRO A 386 -26.89 -42.29 21.67
C PRO A 386 -27.93 -41.85 20.63
N LYS A 387 -27.68 -42.15 19.35
CA LYS A 387 -28.68 -41.98 18.30
C LYS A 387 -29.50 -43.25 18.20
N GLU A 388 -30.81 -43.12 18.34
CA GLU A 388 -31.73 -44.19 18.00
C GLU A 388 -31.66 -44.44 16.49
N VAL A 389 -31.31 -45.67 16.09
CA VAL A 389 -31.28 -46.09 14.70
C VAL A 389 -32.48 -47.01 14.48
N HIS A 390 -33.50 -46.51 13.81
CA HIS A 390 -34.61 -47.35 13.34
C HIS A 390 -34.12 -48.15 12.13
N LEU A 391 -33.77 -49.42 12.36
CA LEU A 391 -33.45 -50.36 11.30
C LEU A 391 -34.77 -50.85 10.66
N ASN A 392 -35.18 -50.22 9.56
CA ASN A 392 -36.25 -50.76 8.73
C ASN A 392 -35.68 -51.92 7.92
N GLN A 393 -36.14 -53.14 8.23
CA GLN A 393 -35.78 -54.33 7.48
C GLN A 393 -36.46 -54.28 6.12
N ALA A 394 -35.73 -53.89 5.06
CA ALA A 394 -36.22 -54.02 3.69
C ALA A 394 -36.31 -55.52 3.35
N ARG A 395 -37.53 -56.04 3.14
CA ARG A 395 -37.73 -57.39 2.58
C ARG A 395 -37.22 -57.41 1.15
N PHE A 396 -36.16 -58.16 0.90
CA PHE A 396 -35.64 -58.47 -0.43
C PHE A 396 -36.36 -59.69 -1.02
N ASP A 397 -37.69 -59.65 -1.19
CA ASP A 397 -38.45 -60.80 -1.70
C ASP A 397 -38.90 -60.69 -3.17
N ASP A 398 -38.72 -59.54 -3.84
CA ASP A 398 -39.16 -59.38 -5.24
C ASP A 398 -38.02 -58.99 -6.18
N TRP A 399 -37.25 -59.99 -6.63
CA TRP A 399 -36.49 -59.90 -7.88
C TRP A 399 -36.97 -60.98 -8.87
N ARG A 400 -38.24 -60.90 -9.29
CA ARG A 400 -38.63 -61.61 -10.53
C ARG A 400 -38.20 -60.77 -11.72
N ILE A 401 -37.11 -61.18 -12.36
CA ILE A 401 -36.65 -60.67 -13.66
C ILE A 401 -37.75 -60.97 -14.69
N PRO A 402 -38.30 -59.98 -15.41
CA PRO A 402 -39.19 -60.26 -16.53
C PRO A 402 -38.36 -60.68 -17.75
N LEU A 403 -38.48 -61.94 -18.14
CA LEU A 403 -38.09 -62.40 -19.48
C LEU A 403 -39.15 -61.89 -20.47
N GLN A 404 -38.79 -60.92 -21.32
CA GLN A 404 -39.57 -60.58 -22.50
C GLN A 404 -38.94 -61.24 -23.74
N SER A 405 -39.76 -62.08 -24.38
CA SER A 405 -39.64 -62.57 -25.77
C SER A 405 -40.12 -61.53 -26.76
#